data_AF-A0A925S472-F1
#
_entry.id   AF-A0A925S472-F1
#
_cell.length_a   1.000
_cell.length_b   1.000
_cell.length_c   1.000
_cell.angle_alpha   90.00
_cell.angle_beta   90.00
_cell.angle_gamma   90.00
#
_symmetry.space_group_name_H-M   'P 1'
#
loop_
_entity.id
_entity.type
_entity.pdbx_description
1 polymer ?
#
loop_
_entity_poly.entity_id
_entity_poly.type
_entity_poly.pdbx_seq_one_letter_code
_entity_poly.pdbx_strand_id
1 'polypeptide(L)'
;LRSGPGLATQRIGPQTPLRVVDALLSGTHEPGASHHTLLQAFVSPGLLRRIDETLASHGYRTHEFGDSVLVEHTRQSAPWRAVLPAIAHGP
;
A
#
# COMPACT_ATOMS: atom_id res chain seq x y z
N LEU A 1 -5.55 14.99 9.43
CA LEU A 1 -4.73 14.44 10.54
C LEU A 1 -4.56 15.53 11.61
N ARG A 2 -4.44 15.17 12.89
CA ARG A 2 -4.13 16.09 13.99
C ARG A 2 -2.82 15.64 14.64
N SER A 3 -2.02 16.59 15.13
CA SER A 3 -0.77 16.28 15.84
C SER A 3 -1.05 15.93 17.30
N GLY A 4 -0.27 14.99 17.85
CA GLY A 4 -0.33 14.55 19.23
C GLY A 4 0.29 13.16 19.40
N PRO A 5 0.69 12.78 20.62
CA PRO A 5 1.17 11.43 20.89
C PRO A 5 0.03 10.41 20.81
N GLY A 6 0.36 9.17 20.46
CA GLY A 6 -0.58 8.05 20.46
C GLY A 6 0.15 6.73 20.26
N LEU A 7 -0.44 5.64 20.77
CA LEU A 7 0.07 4.29 20.57
C LEU A 7 -0.81 3.57 19.54
N ALA A 8 -0.19 3.07 18.47
CA ALA A 8 -0.88 2.26 17.48
C ALA A 8 -0.88 0.79 17.94
N THR A 9 -2.06 0.25 18.27
CA THR A 9 -2.24 -1.16 18.68
C THR A 9 -3.13 -1.97 17.73
N GLN A 10 -3.69 -1.33 16.71
CA GLN A 10 -4.61 -1.97 15.77
C GLN A 10 -3.86 -2.92 14.82
N ARG A 11 -4.40 -4.12 14.63
CA ARG A 11 -3.99 -5.02 13.54
C ARG A 11 -4.74 -4.68 12.27
N ILE A 12 -4.01 -4.51 11.17
CA ILE A 12 -4.56 -4.18 9.85
C ILE A 12 -4.70 -5.48 9.03
N GLY A 13 -5.82 -5.62 8.34
CA GLY A 13 -6.12 -6.79 7.51
C GLY A 13 -7.26 -6.52 6.52
N PRO A 14 -7.85 -7.57 5.90
CA PRO A 14 -8.80 -7.43 4.80
C PRO A 14 -10.01 -6.53 5.07
N GLN A 15 -10.46 -6.49 6.31
CA GLN A 15 -11.65 -5.74 6.74
C GLN A 15 -11.32 -4.33 7.23
N THR A 16 -10.05 -3.92 7.24
CA THR A 16 -9.63 -2.61 7.73
C THR A 16 -9.86 -1.56 6.64
N PRO A 17 -10.77 -0.57 6.84
CA PRO A 17 -10.98 0.48 5.85
C PRO A 17 -9.81 1.48 5.88
N LEU A 18 -9.08 1.61 4.77
CA LEU A 18 -8.00 2.59 4.64
C LEU A 18 -8.54 4.02 4.59
N ARG A 19 -7.99 4.93 5.41
CA ARG A 19 -8.50 6.31 5.54
C ARG A 19 -7.56 7.39 5.04
N VAL A 20 -6.26 7.10 5.03
CA VAL A 20 -5.19 8.10 4.81
C VAL A 20 -4.19 7.65 3.75
N VAL A 21 -3.93 6.35 3.67
CA VAL A 21 -2.91 5.78 2.78
C VAL A 21 -3.59 5.23 1.54
N ASP A 22 -3.14 5.69 0.37
CA ASP A 22 -3.62 5.22 -0.94
C ASP A 22 -2.66 4.20 -1.58
N ALA A 23 -1.38 4.16 -1.17
CA ALA A 23 -0.39 3.20 -1.64
C ALA A 23 0.63 2.87 -0.54
N LEU A 24 1.22 1.69 -0.59
CA LEU A 24 2.19 1.17 0.38
C LEU A 24 3.42 0.62 -0.33
N LEU A 25 4.60 1.11 0.06
CA LEU A 25 5.89 0.51 -0.26
C LEU A 25 6.39 -0.27 0.98
N SER A 26 6.69 -1.55 0.81
CA SER A 26 7.13 -2.46 1.88
C SER A 26 8.14 -3.48 1.34
N GLY A 27 8.84 -4.19 2.22
CA GLY A 27 9.51 -5.45 1.86
C GLY A 27 8.50 -6.54 1.47
N THR A 28 8.98 -7.57 0.78
CA THR A 28 8.18 -8.78 0.52
C THR A 28 8.15 -9.69 1.76
N HIS A 29 7.00 -10.31 2.02
CA HIS A 29 6.77 -11.13 3.21
C HIS A 29 6.02 -12.41 2.86
N GLU A 30 6.24 -13.47 3.62
CA GLU A 30 5.61 -14.76 3.39
C GLU A 30 4.15 -14.78 3.85
N PRO A 31 3.30 -15.61 3.20
CA PRO A 31 1.95 -15.88 3.67
C PRO A 31 1.92 -16.28 5.15
N GLY A 32 1.03 -15.63 5.92
CA GLY A 32 0.88 -15.85 7.35
C GLY A 32 1.62 -14.84 8.24
N ALA A 33 2.60 -14.10 7.70
CA ALA A 33 3.20 -12.97 8.40
C ALA A 33 2.18 -11.84 8.64
N SER A 34 2.35 -11.06 9.72
CA SER A 34 1.49 -9.90 10.00
C SER A 34 1.55 -8.85 8.90
N HIS A 35 2.75 -8.57 8.37
CA HIS A 35 2.94 -7.65 7.26
C HIS A 35 2.30 -8.14 5.96
N HIS A 36 2.32 -9.45 5.70
CA HIS A 36 1.60 -10.03 4.55
C HIS A 36 0.09 -9.87 4.70
N THR A 37 -0.45 -10.13 5.91
CA THR A 37 -1.87 -9.91 6.22
C THR A 37 -2.30 -8.46 5.99
N LEU A 38 -1.43 -7.49 6.34
CA LEU A 38 -1.69 -6.06 6.15
C LEU A 38 -1.94 -5.70 4.68
N LEU A 39 -1.22 -6.32 3.74
CA LEU A 39 -1.39 -6.07 2.29
C LEU A 39 -2.81 -6.37 1.80
N GLN A 40 -3.54 -7.25 2.49
CA GLN A 40 -4.93 -7.57 2.15
C GLN A 40 -5.91 -6.41 2.41
N ALA A 41 -5.50 -5.37 3.17
CA ALA A 41 -6.24 -4.12 3.27
C ALA A 41 -6.14 -3.26 1.99
N PHE A 42 -5.13 -3.51 1.15
CA PHE A 42 -4.86 -2.75 -0.08
C PHE A 42 -5.37 -3.47 -1.34
N VAL A 43 -5.20 -4.80 -1.39
CA VAL A 43 -5.53 -5.63 -2.55
C VAL A 43 -6.32 -6.86 -2.18
N SER A 44 -7.06 -7.41 -3.15
CA SER A 44 -7.83 -8.64 -2.93
C SER A 44 -6.92 -9.84 -2.63
N PRO A 45 -7.39 -10.84 -1.85
CA PRO A 45 -6.62 -12.05 -1.57
C PRO A 45 -6.15 -12.79 -2.84
N GLY A 46 -6.98 -12.78 -3.89
CA GLY A 46 -6.63 -13.40 -5.18
C GLY A 46 -5.57 -12.64 -5.98
N LEU A 47 -5.46 -11.33 -5.81
CA LEU A 47 -4.34 -10.56 -6.37
C LEU A 47 -3.07 -10.79 -5.54
N LEU A 48 -3.17 -10.77 -4.21
CA LEU A 48 -2.02 -11.02 -3.34
C LEU A 48 -1.39 -12.40 -3.59
N ARG A 49 -2.20 -13.45 -3.73
CA ARG A 49 -1.69 -14.79 -4.11
C ARG A 49 -0.92 -14.78 -5.43
N ARG A 50 -1.39 -14.04 -6.44
CA ARG A 50 -0.69 -13.92 -7.73
C ARG A 50 0.63 -13.16 -7.60
N ILE A 51 0.68 -12.14 -6.74
CA ILE A 51 1.91 -11.44 -6.41
C ILE A 51 2.90 -12.43 -5.77
N ASP A 52 2.46 -13.21 -4.77
CA ASP A 52 3.31 -14.21 -4.10
C ASP A 52 3.89 -15.23 -5.10
N GLU A 53 3.05 -15.78 -5.99
CA GLU A 53 3.48 -16.71 -7.05
C GLU A 53 4.48 -16.08 -8.03
N THR A 54 4.28 -14.80 -8.37
CA THR A 54 5.16 -14.06 -9.27
C THR A 54 6.52 -13.82 -8.63
N LEU A 55 6.55 -13.37 -7.37
CA LEU A 55 7.78 -13.14 -6.63
C LEU A 55 8.58 -14.44 -6.49
N ALA A 56 7.93 -15.54 -6.13
CA ALA A 56 8.56 -16.86 -6.00
C ALA A 56 9.14 -17.35 -7.33
N SER A 57 8.36 -17.27 -8.42
CA SER A 57 8.80 -17.75 -9.75
C SER A 57 9.97 -16.95 -10.35
N HIS A 58 10.14 -15.69 -9.93
CA HIS A 58 11.22 -14.82 -10.40
C HIS A 58 12.40 -14.73 -9.42
N GLY A 59 12.37 -15.48 -8.30
CA GLY A 59 13.47 -15.53 -7.33
C GLY A 59 13.64 -14.26 -6.50
N TYR A 60 12.57 -13.48 -6.30
CA TYR A 60 12.57 -12.35 -5.38
C TYR A 60 12.79 -12.84 -3.94
N ARG A 61 13.49 -12.03 -3.14
CA ARG A 61 13.90 -12.35 -1.77
C ARG A 61 12.94 -11.72 -0.77
N THR A 62 12.49 -12.51 0.20
CA THR A 62 11.69 -12.07 1.35
C THR A 62 12.58 -11.71 2.54
N HIS A 63 11.94 -11.24 3.63
CA HIS A 63 12.57 -10.88 4.92
C HIS A 63 13.41 -9.60 4.88
N GLU A 64 14.11 -9.35 5.99
CA GLU A 64 15.00 -8.21 6.15
C GLU A 64 16.04 -8.20 5.02
N PHE A 65 16.21 -7.05 4.37
CA PHE A 65 17.10 -6.84 3.20
C PHE A 65 16.70 -7.60 1.92
N GLY A 66 15.49 -8.15 1.88
CA GLY A 66 14.89 -8.67 0.66
C GLY A 66 14.43 -7.57 -0.31
N ASP A 67 13.72 -7.97 -1.33
CA ASP A 67 13.13 -7.06 -2.32
C ASP A 67 11.90 -6.32 -1.76
N SER A 68 11.51 -5.27 -2.47
CA SER A 68 10.35 -4.44 -2.13
C SER A 68 9.16 -4.70 -3.05
N VAL A 69 7.96 -4.46 -2.53
CA VAL A 69 6.70 -4.42 -3.29
C VAL A 69 6.03 -3.06 -3.09
N LEU A 70 5.52 -2.49 -4.18
CA LEU A 70 4.63 -1.34 -4.17
C LEU A 70 3.21 -1.85 -4.43
N VAL A 71 2.28 -1.53 -3.53
CA VAL A 71 0.88 -1.89 -3.64
C VAL A 71 0.02 -0.64 -3.57
N GLU A 72 -0.76 -0.40 -4.62
CA GLU A 72 -1.73 0.69 -4.65
C GLU A 72 -3.11 0.16 -4.25
N HIS A 73 -3.77 0.85 -3.31
CA HIS A 73 -5.15 0.52 -2.97
C HIS A 73 -6.03 0.84 -4.17
N THR A 74 -6.83 -0.14 -4.60
CA THR A 74 -7.80 0.02 -5.68
C THR A 74 -8.98 0.91 -5.26
N ARG A 75 -8.73 2.18 -4.96
CA ARG A 75 -9.71 3.25 -5.21
C ARG A 75 -9.49 3.67 -6.64
N GLN A 76 -10.55 3.81 -7.42
CA GLN A 76 -10.48 4.58 -8.67
C GLN A 76 -9.90 5.94 -8.31
N SER A 77 -8.62 6.17 -8.61
CA SER A 77 -7.99 7.46 -8.43
C SER A 77 -8.75 8.40 -9.37
N ALA A 78 -9.49 9.36 -8.81
CA ALA A 78 -9.92 10.49 -9.63
C ALA A 78 -8.65 11.09 -10.25
N PRO A 79 -8.62 11.33 -11.58
CA PRO A 79 -7.41 11.77 -12.25
C PRO A 79 -6.92 13.07 -11.61
N TRP A 80 -5.64 13.12 -11.25
CA TRP A 80 -4.98 14.28 -10.60
C TRP A 80 -4.92 15.56 -11.47
N ARG A 81 -5.53 15.58 -12.65
CA ARG A 81 -5.41 16.65 -13.67
C ARG A 81 -6.33 17.87 -13.49
N ALA A 82 -6.55 18.40 -12.27
CA ALA A 82 -7.41 19.58 -12.14
C ALA A 82 -7.09 20.59 -11.03
N VAL A 83 -5.87 20.65 -10.48
CA VAL A 83 -5.49 21.79 -9.62
C VAL A 83 -4.05 22.24 -9.88
N LEU A 84 -3.83 22.86 -11.03
CA LEU A 84 -2.81 23.91 -11.12
C LEU A 84 -3.56 25.24 -10.99
N PRO A 85 -3.28 26.08 -9.99
CA PRO A 85 -3.79 27.44 -10.01
C PRO A 85 -3.18 28.15 -11.22
N ALA A 86 -4.03 28.72 -12.07
CA ALA A 86 -3.59 29.59 -13.14
C ALA A 86 -2.76 30.73 -12.50
N ILE A 87 -1.45 30.75 -12.76
CA ILE A 87 -0.63 31.91 -12.43
C ILE A 87 -1.08 33.01 -13.38
N ALA A 88 -1.92 33.91 -12.87
CA ALA A 88 -2.26 35.14 -13.54
C ALA A 88 -1.01 36.04 -13.50
N HIS A 89 -0.30 36.14 -14.62
CA HIS A 89 0.59 37.26 -14.83
C HIS A 89 -0.27 38.49 -15.15
N GLY A 90 -0.39 39.37 -14.15
CA GLY A 90 -0.89 40.74 -14.34
C GLY A 90 0.08 41.59 -15.18
N PRO A 91 -0.38 42.77 -15.66
CA PRO A 91 0.14 43.47 -16.83
C PRO A 91 1.59 43.94 -16.72
#